data_AF-A0A4Q3RBK0-F1
#
_entry.id   AF-A0A4Q3RBK0-F1
#
_cell.length_a   1.000
_cell.length_b   1.000
_cell.length_c   1.000
_cell.angle_alpha   90.00
_cell.angle_beta   90.00
_cell.angle_gamma   90.00
#
_symmetry.space_group_name_H-M   'P 1'
#
loop_
_entity.id
_entity.type
_entity.pdbx_description
1 polymer ?
#
loop_
_entity_poly.entity_id
_entity_poly.type
_entity_poly.pdbx_seq_one_letter_code
_entity_poly.pdbx_strand_id
1 'polypeptide(L)'
;MSFAVLMFCTLFAAAETTSRIDLATAASRNEVAVKAVASGLSSDNLRCTITNKTNKRLHVRVAPGLHFVSSDKEVQDLFTYQEMLVMLAPGASNTIKLSGFCMERSDSAPGGGETYVLKGHAGLGLHPLGDSLQKYPRIASGYGQMFVWSVTDRVTLEDITVAPEMLAGGTNIMHYVSKLTGLTPGRVTVSPNAKPTVRTFSRSTIFSYHSPVSQTASLKVYDEKGREFSVLFKDRQLLPGVVRYTVN
;
A
#
# COMPACT_ATOMS: atom_id res chain seq x y z
N MET A 1 62.78 27.84 0.01
CA MET A 1 61.85 26.83 -0.53
C MET A 1 60.56 26.93 0.26
N SER A 2 59.52 27.56 -0.30
CA SER A 2 58.22 27.71 0.36
C SER A 2 57.34 26.51 0.03
N PHE A 3 56.86 25.80 1.06
CA PHE A 3 55.89 24.71 0.92
C PHE A 3 54.48 25.29 0.98
N ALA A 4 53.73 25.16 -0.11
CA ALA A 4 52.29 25.46 -0.14
C ALA A 4 51.52 24.24 0.37
N VAL A 5 50.79 24.38 1.47
CA VAL A 5 49.89 23.36 2.01
C VAL A 5 48.56 23.48 1.28
N LEU A 6 48.25 22.51 0.40
CA LEU A 6 46.93 22.36 -0.21
C LEU A 6 45.96 21.78 0.82
N MET A 7 45.02 22.60 1.30
CA MET A 7 43.92 22.14 2.15
C MET A 7 42.82 21.54 1.27
N PHE A 8 42.77 20.21 1.20
CA PHE A 8 41.73 19.47 0.49
C PHE A 8 40.48 19.39 1.37
N CYS A 9 39.53 20.31 1.18
CA CYS A 9 38.21 20.24 1.81
C CYS A 9 37.41 19.09 1.17
N THR A 10 37.35 17.94 1.83
CA THR A 10 36.41 16.88 1.48
C THR A 10 34.99 17.32 1.86
N LEU A 11 34.21 17.75 0.87
CA LEU A 11 32.77 17.92 0.99
C LEU A 11 32.14 16.55 1.25
N PHE A 12 31.89 16.22 2.52
CA PHE A 12 30.98 15.14 2.87
C PHE A 12 29.56 15.58 2.47
N ALA A 13 29.10 15.12 1.30
CA ALA A 13 27.69 15.19 0.96
C ALA A 13 26.93 14.32 1.96
N ALA A 14 26.28 14.96 2.94
CA ALA A 14 25.32 14.28 3.79
C ALA A 14 24.26 13.67 2.87
N ALA A 15 24.09 12.35 2.93
CA ALA A 15 22.97 11.69 2.28
C ALA A 15 21.70 12.24 2.93
N GLU A 16 21.03 13.18 2.26
CA GLU A 16 19.69 13.60 2.67
C GLU A 16 18.83 12.35 2.72
N THR A 17 18.42 11.98 3.93
CA THR A 17 17.38 10.97 4.13
C THR A 17 16.12 11.60 3.56
N THR A 18 15.85 11.32 2.28
CA THR A 18 14.75 11.95 1.58
C THR A 18 13.44 11.40 2.14
N SER A 19 12.90 12.10 3.14
CA SER A 19 11.62 11.74 3.75
C SER A 19 10.53 11.82 2.69
N ARG A 20 9.82 10.72 2.49
CA ARG A 20 8.68 10.65 1.58
C ARG A 20 7.46 11.21 2.31
N ILE A 21 6.74 12.13 1.68
CA ILE A 21 5.48 12.66 2.20
C ILE A 21 4.31 11.97 1.50
N ASP A 22 3.30 11.58 2.25
CA ASP A 22 2.07 11.01 1.71
C ASP A 22 1.25 12.07 0.95
N LEU A 23 0.65 11.72 -0.20
CA LEU A 23 -0.08 12.65 -1.06
C LEU A 23 -1.23 13.34 -0.33
N ALA A 24 -2.03 12.60 0.45
CA ALA A 24 -3.15 13.18 1.20
C ALA A 24 -2.64 14.18 2.25
N THR A 25 -1.52 13.87 2.90
CA THR A 25 -0.87 14.76 3.87
C THR A 25 -0.29 16.01 3.19
N ALA A 26 0.39 15.86 2.06
CA ALA A 26 0.93 16.99 1.31
C ALA A 26 -0.18 17.92 0.80
N ALA A 27 -1.30 17.35 0.35
CA ALA A 27 -2.46 18.11 -0.12
C ALA A 27 -3.14 18.87 1.03
N SER A 28 -3.33 18.24 2.20
CA SER A 28 -3.95 18.89 3.37
C SER A 28 -3.09 20.03 3.94
N ARG A 29 -1.76 19.95 3.79
CA ARG A 29 -0.81 21.01 4.13
C ARG A 29 -0.66 22.08 3.05
N ASN A 30 -1.39 21.98 1.94
CA ASN A 30 -1.27 22.87 0.79
C ASN A 30 0.15 22.92 0.18
N GLU A 31 0.96 21.87 0.40
CA GLU A 31 2.29 21.70 -0.19
C GLU A 31 2.21 21.23 -1.65
N VAL A 32 1.10 20.55 -2.00
CA VAL A 32 0.77 20.19 -3.37
C VAL A 32 -0.66 20.60 -3.73
N ALA A 33 -0.90 20.90 -5.00
CA ALA A 33 -2.24 20.92 -5.59
C ALA A 33 -2.48 19.62 -6.36
N VAL A 34 -3.70 19.09 -6.29
CA VAL A 34 -4.12 17.89 -7.01
C VAL A 34 -5.32 18.24 -7.88
N LYS A 35 -5.21 18.01 -9.18
CA LYS A 35 -6.32 18.06 -10.13
C LYS A 35 -6.57 16.64 -10.64
N ALA A 36 -7.77 16.11 -10.41
CA ALA A 36 -8.14 14.77 -10.80
C ALA A 36 -9.31 14.80 -11.79
N VAL A 37 -9.19 14.04 -12.89
CA VAL A 37 -10.19 13.96 -13.96
C VAL A 37 -10.38 12.52 -14.40
N ALA A 38 -11.62 12.06 -14.50
CA ALA A 38 -11.93 10.72 -14.99
C ALA A 38 -11.60 10.59 -16.48
N SER A 39 -11.07 9.43 -16.86
CA SER A 39 -10.75 9.05 -18.24
C SER A 39 -11.75 8.03 -18.81
N GLY A 40 -12.91 7.86 -18.16
CA GLY A 40 -13.95 6.87 -18.50
C GLY A 40 -13.75 5.52 -17.81
N LEU A 41 -14.44 4.48 -18.27
CA LEU A 41 -14.56 3.16 -17.60
C LEU A 41 -13.36 2.21 -17.78
N SER A 42 -12.18 2.73 -18.12
CA SER A 42 -10.99 1.89 -18.34
C SER A 42 -10.28 1.53 -17.04
N SER A 43 -9.27 0.65 -17.08
CA SER A 43 -8.46 0.34 -15.89
C SER A 43 -7.67 1.55 -15.36
N ASP A 44 -7.30 2.49 -16.23
CA ASP A 44 -6.65 3.75 -15.87
C ASP A 44 -7.68 4.89 -15.89
N ASN A 45 -8.72 4.74 -15.06
CA ASN A 45 -9.89 5.61 -15.09
C ASN A 45 -9.69 6.98 -14.45
N LEU A 46 -8.58 7.25 -13.77
CA LEU A 46 -8.34 8.54 -13.11
C LEU A 46 -7.00 9.16 -13.52
N ARG A 47 -7.03 10.38 -14.04
CA ARG A 47 -5.83 11.15 -14.36
C ARG A 47 -5.61 12.21 -13.29
N CYS A 48 -4.48 12.14 -12.59
CA CYS A 48 -4.13 13.05 -11.51
C CYS A 48 -2.92 13.89 -11.89
N THR A 49 -3.10 15.20 -12.00
CA THR A 49 -2.00 16.17 -12.09
C THR A 49 -1.68 16.69 -10.69
N ILE A 50 -0.45 16.43 -10.23
CA ILE A 50 0.06 16.82 -8.92
C ILE A 50 1.09 17.92 -9.14
N THR A 51 0.87 19.09 -8.53
CA THR A 51 1.74 20.27 -8.64
C THR A 51 2.38 20.57 -7.30
N ASN A 52 3.70 20.65 -7.24
CA ASN A 52 4.43 21.08 -6.05
C ASN A 52 4.33 22.60 -5.90
N LYS A 53 3.77 23.06 -4.78
CA LYS A 53 3.58 24.48 -4.46
C LYS A 53 4.70 25.07 -3.61
N THR A 54 5.68 24.26 -3.23
CA THR A 54 6.79 24.67 -2.38
C THR A 54 8.01 25.08 -3.20
N ASN A 55 8.98 25.69 -2.53
CA ASN A 55 10.29 26.01 -3.10
C ASN A 55 11.33 24.89 -2.92
N LYS A 56 10.92 23.71 -2.44
CA LYS A 56 11.78 22.54 -2.21
C LYS A 56 11.35 21.37 -3.08
N ARG A 57 12.28 20.44 -3.34
CA ARG A 57 11.94 19.18 -4.01
C ARG A 57 11.09 18.33 -3.07
N LEU A 58 10.00 17.74 -3.59
CA LEU A 58 9.15 16.82 -2.85
C LEU A 58 9.23 15.39 -3.43
N HIS A 59 9.24 14.42 -2.53
CA HIS A 59 9.11 13.00 -2.84
C HIS A 59 7.75 12.54 -2.33
N VAL A 60 6.74 12.58 -3.19
CA VAL A 60 5.34 12.36 -2.83
C VAL A 60 5.00 10.89 -3.04
N ARG A 61 4.59 10.19 -1.98
CA ARG A 61 4.01 8.86 -2.06
C ARG A 61 2.51 8.98 -2.33
N VAL A 62 2.07 8.50 -3.47
CA VAL A 62 0.66 8.20 -3.75
C VAL A 62 0.39 6.85 -3.11
N ALA A 63 -0.24 6.85 -1.95
CA ALA A 63 -0.57 5.64 -1.23
C ALA A 63 -1.82 4.97 -1.82
N PRO A 64 -2.00 3.66 -1.62
CA PRO A 64 -3.28 3.03 -1.88
C PRO A 64 -4.33 3.56 -0.90
N GLY A 65 -5.59 3.44 -1.29
CA GLY A 65 -6.74 3.78 -0.48
C GLY A 65 -7.10 5.26 -0.43
N LEU A 66 -6.85 6.02 -1.50
CA LEU A 66 -7.27 7.42 -1.58
C LEU A 66 -8.73 7.54 -2.02
N HIS A 67 -9.42 8.54 -1.47
CA HIS A 67 -10.81 8.89 -1.80
C HIS A 67 -10.85 10.18 -2.60
N PHE A 68 -11.37 10.05 -3.81
CA PHE A 68 -11.63 11.13 -4.75
C PHE A 68 -13.14 11.34 -4.84
N VAL A 69 -13.62 12.47 -4.33
CA VAL A 69 -15.04 12.82 -4.37
C VAL A 69 -15.37 13.48 -5.69
N SER A 70 -16.44 13.01 -6.35
CA SER A 70 -16.94 13.62 -7.58
C SER A 70 -17.42 15.05 -7.33
N SER A 71 -17.22 15.93 -8.31
CA SER A 71 -17.78 17.29 -8.24
C SER A 71 -19.27 17.31 -8.57
N ASP A 72 -19.74 16.33 -9.34
CA ASP A 72 -21.15 16.03 -9.55
C ASP A 72 -21.64 15.01 -8.51
N LYS A 73 -22.69 15.36 -7.78
CA LYS A 73 -23.26 14.53 -6.70
C LYS A 73 -24.05 13.33 -7.22
N GLU A 74 -24.42 13.32 -8.49
CA GLU A 74 -25.12 12.20 -9.12
C GLU A 74 -24.14 11.18 -9.73
N VAL A 75 -22.84 11.42 -9.60
CA VAL A 75 -21.76 10.57 -10.12
C VAL A 75 -20.98 9.96 -8.97
N GLN A 76 -20.62 8.68 -9.15
CA GLN A 76 -19.87 7.90 -8.17
C GLN A 76 -18.49 8.51 -7.84
N ASP A 77 -18.15 8.49 -6.56
CA ASP A 77 -16.82 8.75 -6.04
C ASP A 77 -15.86 7.61 -6.43
N LEU A 78 -14.56 7.90 -6.34
CA LEU A 78 -13.51 6.95 -6.71
C LEU A 78 -12.57 6.63 -5.53
N PHE A 79 -12.36 5.34 -5.34
CA PHE A 79 -11.39 4.75 -4.41
C PHE A 79 -10.19 4.18 -5.18
N THR A 80 -8.97 4.70 -4.97
CA THR A 80 -7.78 4.19 -5.67
C THR A 80 -7.04 3.14 -4.85
N TYR A 81 -6.41 2.16 -5.50
CA TYR A 81 -5.66 1.11 -4.80
C TYR A 81 -4.17 1.04 -5.18
N GLN A 82 -3.68 1.91 -6.06
CA GLN A 82 -2.29 1.85 -6.52
C GLN A 82 -1.33 2.60 -5.61
N GLU A 83 -0.12 2.06 -5.42
CA GLU A 83 1.01 2.80 -4.84
C GLU A 83 1.93 3.36 -5.95
N MET A 84 2.28 4.63 -5.85
CA MET A 84 3.28 5.27 -6.72
C MET A 84 4.18 6.24 -5.94
N LEU A 85 5.40 6.45 -6.44
CA LEU A 85 6.29 7.51 -5.95
C LEU A 85 6.48 8.56 -7.04
N VAL A 86 6.19 9.81 -6.73
CA VAL A 86 6.32 10.95 -7.64
C VAL A 86 7.36 11.91 -7.08
N MET A 87 8.38 12.21 -7.88
CA MET A 87 9.36 13.25 -7.55
C MET A 87 8.98 14.55 -8.24
N LEU A 88 8.88 15.64 -7.48
CA LEU A 88 8.49 16.96 -7.99
C LEU A 88 9.57 17.98 -7.62
N ALA A 89 10.17 18.61 -8.63
CA ALA A 89 10.97 19.81 -8.42
C ALA A 89 10.08 20.97 -7.90
N PRO A 90 10.67 22.02 -7.31
CA PRO A 90 9.93 23.23 -6.92
C PRO A 90 9.05 23.76 -8.06
N GLY A 91 7.77 24.03 -7.81
CA GLY A 91 6.83 24.54 -8.82
C GLY A 91 6.44 23.54 -9.93
N ALA A 92 7.06 22.37 -10.00
CA ALA A 92 6.83 21.41 -11.08
C ALA A 92 5.53 20.64 -10.90
N SER A 93 4.98 20.19 -12.03
CA SER A 93 3.80 19.32 -12.07
C SER A 93 4.14 17.98 -12.71
N ASN A 94 3.49 16.91 -12.26
CA ASN A 94 3.54 15.61 -12.91
C ASN A 94 2.12 15.05 -13.04
N THR A 95 1.83 14.40 -14.16
CA THR A 95 0.53 13.78 -14.41
C THR A 95 0.69 12.27 -14.38
N ILE A 96 -0.02 11.63 -13.46
CA ILE A 96 -0.06 10.18 -13.31
C ILE A 96 -1.45 9.65 -13.68
N LYS A 97 -1.50 8.37 -14.01
CA LYS A 97 -2.74 7.62 -14.17
C LYS A 97 -2.91 6.71 -12.97
N LEU A 98 -4.11 6.70 -12.42
CA LEU A 98 -4.51 5.86 -11.32
C LEU A 98 -5.71 5.00 -11.74
N SER A 99 -5.76 3.81 -11.15
CA SER A 99 -6.89 2.91 -11.18
C SER A 99 -7.71 3.10 -9.92
N GLY A 100 -9.00 3.39 -10.10
CA GLY A 100 -9.98 3.49 -9.03
C GLY A 100 -11.16 2.53 -9.23
N PHE A 101 -11.85 2.25 -8.13
CA PHE A 101 -13.15 1.60 -8.11
C PHE A 101 -14.19 2.62 -7.67
N CYS A 102 -15.40 2.49 -8.20
CA CYS A 102 -16.51 3.34 -7.80
C CYS A 102 -16.95 3.04 -6.37
N MET A 103 -17.33 4.06 -5.61
CA MET A 103 -17.70 3.87 -4.20
C MET A 103 -19.19 3.70 -3.99
N GLU A 104 -20.04 4.29 -4.82
CA GLU A 104 -21.50 4.21 -4.71
C GLU A 104 -22.04 3.35 -5.85
N ARG A 105 -22.97 2.44 -5.57
CA ARG A 105 -23.55 1.54 -6.57
C ARG A 105 -24.74 2.17 -7.29
N SER A 106 -25.49 3.02 -6.59
CA SER A 106 -26.73 3.62 -7.09
C SER A 106 -26.50 4.77 -8.07
N ASP A 107 -25.36 5.45 -7.95
CA ASP A 107 -25.11 6.70 -8.66
C ASP A 107 -24.61 6.39 -10.08
N SER A 108 -24.52 7.42 -10.93
CA SER A 108 -24.08 7.21 -12.31
C SER A 108 -22.56 6.94 -12.38
N ALA A 109 -22.17 6.02 -13.26
CA ALA A 109 -20.77 5.70 -13.44
C ALA A 109 -20.00 6.89 -14.06
N PRO A 110 -18.71 7.09 -13.73
CA PRO A 110 -17.97 8.26 -14.17
C PRO A 110 -17.84 8.36 -15.70
N GLY A 111 -18.30 9.49 -16.24
CA GLY A 111 -18.03 9.88 -17.62
C GLY A 111 -16.60 10.36 -17.83
N GLY A 112 -16.13 10.33 -19.08
CA GLY A 112 -14.86 10.97 -19.43
C GLY A 112 -14.94 12.49 -19.21
N GLY A 113 -13.98 13.06 -18.50
CA GLY A 113 -13.95 14.49 -18.19
C GLY A 113 -14.53 14.89 -16.84
N GLU A 114 -15.15 13.96 -16.11
CA GLU A 114 -15.66 14.22 -14.77
C GLU A 114 -14.54 14.65 -13.82
N THR A 115 -14.81 15.62 -12.96
CA THR A 115 -13.77 16.24 -12.12
C THR A 115 -13.88 15.81 -10.67
N TYR A 116 -12.74 15.50 -10.06
CA TYR A 116 -12.69 14.95 -8.72
C TYR A 116 -11.81 15.77 -7.78
N VAL A 117 -12.18 15.75 -6.49
CA VAL A 117 -11.44 16.37 -5.40
C VAL A 117 -10.89 15.28 -4.47
N LEU A 118 -9.57 15.27 -4.27
CA LEU A 118 -8.95 14.41 -3.27
C LEU A 118 -9.39 14.82 -1.86
N LYS A 119 -10.08 13.93 -1.14
CA LYS A 119 -10.45 14.14 0.28
C LYS A 119 -9.46 13.57 1.27
N GLY A 120 -8.56 12.70 0.80
CA GLY A 120 -7.53 12.06 1.60
C GLY A 120 -7.62 10.55 1.51
N HIS A 121 -7.36 9.85 2.60
CA HIS A 121 -7.55 8.40 2.68
C HIS A 121 -9.03 8.07 2.88
N ALA A 122 -9.49 7.03 2.21
CA ALA A 122 -10.85 6.54 2.34
C ALA A 122 -11.11 6.01 3.76
N GLY A 123 -12.27 6.39 4.32
CA GLY A 123 -12.71 5.97 5.65
C GLY A 123 -13.23 4.52 5.69
N LEU A 124 -13.92 4.16 6.77
CA LEU A 124 -14.67 2.90 6.92
C LEU A 124 -13.86 1.61 6.69
N GLY A 125 -12.54 1.63 6.89
CA GLY A 125 -11.70 0.47 6.62
C GLY A 125 -11.35 0.25 5.14
N LEU A 126 -11.68 1.19 4.26
CA LEU A 126 -11.29 1.11 2.85
C LEU A 126 -9.78 1.27 2.65
N HIS A 127 -9.09 2.08 3.47
CA HIS A 127 -7.64 2.25 3.33
C HIS A 127 -6.85 0.92 3.43
N PRO A 128 -7.04 0.07 4.47
CA PRO A 128 -6.43 -1.27 4.50
C PRO A 128 -6.90 -2.24 3.40
N LEU A 129 -8.14 -2.07 2.88
CA LEU A 129 -8.56 -2.80 1.68
C LEU A 129 -7.68 -2.39 0.49
N GLY A 130 -7.37 -1.11 0.34
CA GLY A 130 -6.47 -0.57 -0.68
C GLY A 130 -5.09 -1.23 -0.64
N ASP A 131 -4.47 -1.32 0.53
CA ASP A 131 -3.20 -2.03 0.72
C ASP A 131 -3.27 -3.49 0.25
N SER A 132 -4.37 -4.16 0.57
CA SER A 132 -4.59 -5.55 0.20
C SER A 132 -4.77 -5.71 -1.31
N LEU A 133 -5.54 -4.83 -1.94
CA LEU A 133 -5.75 -4.84 -3.39
C LEU A 133 -4.47 -4.47 -4.16
N GLN A 134 -3.66 -3.54 -3.64
CA GLN A 134 -2.33 -3.24 -4.19
C GLN A 134 -1.42 -4.46 -4.22
N LYS A 135 -1.47 -5.28 -3.15
CA LYS A 135 -0.67 -6.50 -3.04
C LYS A 135 -1.14 -7.59 -4.02
N TYR A 136 -2.41 -7.59 -4.40
CA TYR A 136 -3.03 -8.59 -5.26
C TYR A 136 -3.73 -7.95 -6.48
N PRO A 137 -2.99 -7.35 -7.43
CA PRO A 137 -3.57 -6.56 -8.52
C PRO A 137 -4.49 -7.37 -9.44
N ARG A 138 -4.29 -8.69 -9.58
CA ARG A 138 -5.21 -9.56 -10.33
C ARG A 138 -6.55 -9.78 -9.64
N ILE A 139 -6.56 -9.75 -8.31
CA ILE A 139 -7.81 -9.79 -7.53
C ILE A 139 -8.47 -8.42 -7.63
N ALA A 140 -7.71 -7.33 -7.53
CA ALA A 140 -8.24 -5.98 -7.72
C ALA A 140 -8.93 -5.82 -9.08
N SER A 141 -8.28 -6.22 -10.19
CA SER A 141 -8.86 -6.11 -11.52
C SER A 141 -10.13 -6.94 -11.73
N GLY A 142 -10.24 -8.10 -11.06
CA GLY A 142 -11.39 -8.99 -11.24
C GLY A 142 -12.55 -8.73 -10.28
N TYR A 143 -12.25 -8.31 -9.05
CA TYR A 143 -13.19 -8.32 -7.93
C TYR A 143 -13.15 -7.06 -7.07
N GLY A 144 -12.27 -6.10 -7.36
CA GLY A 144 -12.10 -4.88 -6.56
C GLY A 144 -13.38 -4.06 -6.44
N GLN A 145 -14.15 -3.91 -7.52
CA GLN A 145 -15.42 -3.18 -7.51
C GLN A 145 -16.45 -3.81 -6.56
N MET A 146 -16.55 -5.15 -6.56
CA MET A 146 -17.43 -5.88 -5.64
C MET A 146 -17.02 -5.64 -4.19
N PHE A 147 -15.71 -5.72 -3.88
CA PHE A 147 -15.24 -5.50 -2.52
C PHE A 147 -15.49 -4.08 -2.02
N VAL A 148 -15.28 -3.07 -2.88
CA VAL A 148 -15.57 -1.67 -2.53
C VAL A 148 -17.05 -1.49 -2.25
N TRP A 149 -17.93 -1.92 -3.15
CA TRP A 149 -19.39 -1.85 -2.95
C TRP A 149 -19.90 -2.69 -1.78
N SER A 150 -19.20 -3.76 -1.40
CA SER A 150 -19.54 -4.51 -0.19
C SER A 150 -19.29 -3.69 1.07
N VAL A 151 -18.24 -2.85 1.07
CA VAL A 151 -17.90 -1.97 2.19
C VAL A 151 -18.79 -0.74 2.24
N THR A 152 -19.03 -0.10 1.10
CA THR A 152 -19.76 1.18 1.02
C THR A 152 -21.28 0.99 1.03
N ASP A 153 -21.79 0.08 0.20
CA ASP A 153 -23.23 -0.09 -0.05
C ASP A 153 -23.78 -1.41 0.49
N ARG A 154 -22.96 -2.17 1.23
CA ARG A 154 -23.32 -3.48 1.80
C ARG A 154 -23.78 -4.49 0.75
N VAL A 155 -23.26 -4.37 -0.49
CA VAL A 155 -23.49 -5.38 -1.54
C VAL A 155 -22.96 -6.73 -1.09
N THR A 156 -23.66 -7.80 -1.45
CA THR A 156 -23.30 -9.16 -1.05
C THR A 156 -21.90 -9.54 -1.54
N LEU A 157 -21.16 -10.24 -0.68
CA LEU A 157 -19.88 -10.85 -1.04
C LEU A 157 -20.12 -12.16 -1.79
N GLU A 158 -20.02 -12.12 -3.12
CA GLU A 158 -20.24 -13.27 -3.99
C GLU A 158 -19.02 -14.21 -4.03
N ASP A 159 -19.22 -15.42 -4.56
CA ASP A 159 -18.14 -16.38 -4.80
C ASP A 159 -17.13 -15.80 -5.81
N ILE A 160 -15.84 -15.95 -5.51
CA ILE A 160 -14.75 -15.53 -6.42
C ILE A 160 -13.91 -16.73 -6.84
N THR A 161 -13.41 -16.71 -8.07
CA THR A 161 -12.50 -17.72 -8.61
C THR A 161 -11.15 -17.09 -8.90
N VAL A 162 -10.09 -17.62 -8.29
CA VAL A 162 -8.74 -17.06 -8.39
C VAL A 162 -7.73 -18.08 -8.90
N ALA A 163 -6.56 -17.61 -9.33
CA ALA A 163 -5.42 -18.49 -9.60
C ALA A 163 -4.93 -19.15 -8.29
N PRO A 164 -4.31 -20.35 -8.32
CA PRO A 164 -3.87 -21.07 -7.13
C PRO A 164 -3.00 -20.23 -6.20
N GLU A 165 -2.06 -19.47 -6.77
CA GLU A 165 -1.13 -18.62 -6.02
C GLU A 165 -1.81 -17.40 -5.37
N MET A 166 -3.04 -17.09 -5.77
CA MET A 166 -3.85 -15.99 -5.26
C MET A 166 -4.88 -16.47 -4.22
N LEU A 167 -5.03 -17.78 -3.99
CA LEU A 167 -6.03 -18.35 -3.07
C LEU A 167 -5.95 -17.70 -1.69
N ALA A 168 -4.76 -17.68 -1.07
CA ALA A 168 -4.58 -17.07 0.24
C ALA A 168 -4.89 -15.55 0.22
N GLY A 169 -4.53 -14.85 -0.85
CA GLY A 169 -4.82 -13.42 -1.00
C GLY A 169 -6.33 -13.15 -1.09
N GLY A 170 -7.03 -13.93 -1.92
CA GLY A 170 -8.49 -13.84 -2.10
C GLY A 170 -9.23 -14.17 -0.81
N THR A 171 -8.85 -15.25 -0.12
CA THR A 171 -9.44 -15.62 1.17
C THR A 171 -9.23 -14.53 2.22
N ASN A 172 -8.03 -13.96 2.30
CA ASN A 172 -7.73 -12.89 3.26
C ASN A 172 -8.54 -11.62 2.99
N ILE A 173 -8.67 -11.20 1.73
CA ILE A 173 -9.49 -10.03 1.36
C ILE A 173 -10.97 -10.32 1.66
N MET A 174 -11.47 -11.48 1.26
CA MET A 174 -12.86 -11.90 1.50
C MET A 174 -13.20 -11.88 3.00
N HIS A 175 -12.35 -12.48 3.83
CA HIS A 175 -12.52 -12.47 5.29
C HIS A 175 -12.40 -11.06 5.88
N TYR A 176 -11.47 -10.24 5.38
CA TYR A 176 -11.32 -8.86 5.82
C TYR A 176 -12.61 -8.06 5.59
N VAL A 177 -13.15 -8.09 4.36
CA VAL A 177 -14.37 -7.36 4.00
C VAL A 177 -15.58 -7.94 4.75
N SER A 178 -15.69 -9.26 4.87
CA SER A 178 -16.74 -9.91 5.67
C SER A 178 -16.71 -9.47 7.13
N LYS A 179 -15.53 -9.47 7.77
CA LYS A 179 -15.37 -9.00 9.16
C LYS A 179 -15.72 -7.52 9.31
N LEU A 180 -15.32 -6.70 8.35
CA LEU A 180 -15.57 -5.26 8.36
C LEU A 180 -17.05 -4.92 8.23
N THR A 181 -17.78 -5.67 7.41
CA THR A 181 -19.17 -5.36 7.02
C THR A 181 -20.22 -6.17 7.78
N GLY A 182 -19.82 -7.30 8.37
CA GLY A 182 -20.70 -8.30 8.95
C GLY A 182 -21.42 -9.17 7.89
N LEU A 183 -21.06 -9.05 6.62
CA LEU A 183 -21.66 -9.85 5.54
C LEU A 183 -21.11 -11.27 5.55
N THR A 184 -21.94 -12.25 5.19
CA THR A 184 -21.49 -13.63 4.97
C THR A 184 -20.53 -13.66 3.78
N PRO A 185 -19.32 -14.25 3.93
CA PRO A 185 -18.36 -14.31 2.84
C PRO A 185 -18.79 -15.35 1.80
N GLY A 186 -18.66 -14.99 0.52
CA GLY A 186 -18.65 -15.95 -0.57
C GLY A 186 -17.44 -16.88 -0.50
N ARG A 187 -17.50 -17.98 -1.25
CA ARG A 187 -16.40 -18.95 -1.36
C ARG A 187 -15.31 -18.40 -2.25
N VAL A 188 -14.06 -18.70 -1.89
CA VAL A 188 -12.88 -18.45 -2.73
C VAL A 188 -12.43 -19.77 -3.30
N THR A 189 -12.60 -19.96 -4.61
CA THR A 189 -12.23 -21.20 -5.31
C THR A 189 -11.06 -20.97 -6.24
N VAL A 190 -10.39 -22.05 -6.62
CA VAL A 190 -9.28 -22.02 -7.58
C VAL A 190 -9.81 -22.34 -8.97
N SER A 191 -9.33 -21.62 -9.99
CA SER A 191 -9.68 -21.91 -11.38
C SER A 191 -9.33 -23.37 -11.75
N PRO A 192 -10.28 -24.16 -12.28
CA PRO A 192 -10.11 -25.60 -12.46
C PRO A 192 -9.01 -25.99 -13.46
N ASN A 193 -8.61 -25.08 -14.34
CA ASN A 193 -7.56 -25.30 -15.34
C ASN A 193 -6.16 -24.83 -14.90
N ALA A 194 -6.02 -24.38 -13.65
CA ALA A 194 -4.76 -23.82 -13.21
C ALA A 194 -3.73 -24.90 -12.88
N LYS A 195 -2.59 -24.88 -13.58
CA LYS A 195 -1.44 -25.70 -13.22
C LYS A 195 -0.83 -25.15 -11.93
N PRO A 196 -0.68 -25.97 -10.86
CA PRO A 196 -0.06 -25.51 -9.64
C PRO A 196 1.36 -25.05 -9.94
N THR A 197 1.62 -23.76 -9.72
CA THR A 197 2.97 -23.22 -9.84
C THR A 197 3.57 -23.25 -8.44
N VAL A 198 4.46 -24.22 -8.16
CA VAL A 198 5.21 -24.23 -6.91
C VAL A 198 6.24 -23.10 -6.99
N ARG A 199 5.95 -21.99 -6.30
CA ARG A 199 6.95 -20.93 -6.06
C ARG A 199 7.53 -21.14 -4.67
N THR A 200 8.73 -21.70 -4.62
CA THR A 200 9.55 -21.65 -3.41
C THR A 200 9.95 -20.20 -3.19
N PHE A 201 9.64 -19.65 -2.02
CA PHE A 201 10.14 -18.34 -1.61
C PHE A 201 10.87 -18.50 -0.28
N SER A 202 11.96 -17.74 -0.11
CA SER A 202 12.61 -17.54 1.18
C SER A 202 12.29 -16.12 1.64
N ARG A 203 12.01 -15.96 2.94
CA ARG A 203 11.79 -14.66 3.55
C ARG A 203 12.78 -14.53 4.69
N SER A 204 13.67 -13.54 4.57
CA SER A 204 14.54 -13.15 5.68
C SER A 204 13.95 -11.96 6.44
N THR A 205 14.08 -11.98 7.76
CA THR A 205 13.79 -10.82 8.62
C THR A 205 14.88 -10.64 9.66
N ILE A 206 15.02 -9.43 10.18
CA ILE A 206 15.96 -9.11 11.26
C ILE A 206 15.18 -8.93 12.56
N PHE A 207 15.38 -9.84 13.49
CA PHE A 207 14.93 -9.67 14.87
C PHE A 207 16.02 -8.93 15.66
N SER A 208 15.69 -7.77 16.22
CA SER A 208 16.59 -7.00 17.08
C SER A 208 16.08 -7.03 18.51
N TYR A 209 16.94 -7.41 19.46
CA TYR A 209 16.63 -7.43 20.88
C TYR A 209 17.69 -6.64 21.66
N HIS A 210 17.26 -5.75 22.53
CA HIS A 210 18.16 -5.01 23.43
C HIS A 210 18.24 -5.75 24.78
N SER A 211 19.39 -6.37 25.05
CA SER A 211 19.66 -7.00 26.34
C SER A 211 20.19 -5.93 27.30
N PRO A 212 19.48 -5.59 28.39
CA PRO A 212 19.95 -4.57 29.32
C PRO A 212 21.08 -5.07 30.22
N VAL A 213 21.18 -6.39 30.42
CA VAL A 213 22.16 -7.06 31.26
C VAL A 213 22.71 -8.31 30.56
N SER A 214 23.79 -8.87 31.10
CA SER A 214 24.26 -10.19 30.71
C SER A 214 23.25 -11.25 31.16
N GLN A 215 22.76 -12.07 30.23
CA GLN A 215 21.78 -13.12 30.53
C GLN A 215 21.89 -14.27 29.54
N THR A 216 21.32 -15.42 29.91
CA THR A 216 21.21 -16.57 29.02
C THR A 216 19.85 -16.55 28.33
N ALA A 217 19.83 -16.69 27.01
CA ALA A 217 18.60 -16.65 26.22
C ALA A 217 18.50 -17.80 25.20
N SER A 218 17.28 -18.13 24.83
CA SER A 218 16.94 -19.02 23.72
C SER A 218 15.95 -18.32 22.80
N LEU A 219 16.07 -18.52 21.48
CA LEU A 219 15.12 -17.99 20.50
C LEU A 219 14.47 -19.14 19.73
N LYS A 220 13.15 -19.23 19.84
CA LYS A 220 12.32 -20.30 19.26
C LYS A 220 11.22 -19.71 18.40
N VAL A 221 10.92 -20.37 17.29
CA VAL A 221 9.84 -20.05 16.37
C VAL A 221 8.75 -21.10 16.54
N TYR A 222 7.51 -20.67 16.67
CA TYR A 222 6.33 -21.54 16.80
C TYR A 222 5.40 -21.37 15.60
N ASP A 223 4.67 -22.41 15.25
CA ASP A 223 3.60 -22.33 14.27
C ASP A 223 2.32 -21.70 14.87
N GLU A 224 1.31 -21.49 14.02
CA GLU A 224 0.00 -20.92 14.41
C GLU A 224 -0.77 -21.76 15.44
N LYS A 225 -0.36 -23.03 15.66
CA LYS A 225 -0.96 -23.95 16.64
C LYS A 225 -0.12 -24.03 17.92
N GLY A 226 0.90 -23.19 18.06
CA GLY A 226 1.80 -23.18 19.22
C GLY A 226 2.81 -24.33 19.25
N ARG A 227 2.99 -25.06 18.16
CA ARG A 227 4.00 -26.13 18.06
C ARG A 227 5.35 -25.52 17.70
N GLU A 228 6.41 -25.96 18.36
CA GLU A 228 7.77 -25.49 18.05
C GLU A 228 8.13 -25.89 16.62
N PHE A 229 8.42 -24.89 15.78
CA PHE A 229 8.77 -25.05 14.37
C PHE A 229 10.29 -25.05 14.17
N SER A 230 11.01 -24.18 14.90
CA SER A 230 12.48 -24.07 14.80
C SER A 230 13.08 -23.44 16.05
N VAL A 231 14.32 -23.82 16.39
CA VAL A 231 15.12 -23.19 17.43
C VAL A 231 16.31 -22.51 16.76
N LEU A 232 16.34 -21.17 16.79
CA LEU A 232 17.40 -20.39 16.15
C LEU A 232 18.69 -20.42 16.99
N PHE A 233 18.56 -20.39 18.31
CA PHE A 233 19.64 -20.72 19.24
C PHE A 233 19.06 -21.11 20.61
N LYS A 234 19.85 -21.84 21.39
CA LYS A 234 19.50 -22.30 22.73
C LYS A 234 20.60 -21.94 23.72
N ASP A 235 20.20 -21.46 24.89
CA ASP A 235 21.03 -21.17 26.05
C ASP A 235 22.30 -20.35 25.74
N ARG A 236 22.16 -19.37 24.83
CA ARG A 236 23.25 -18.51 24.42
C ARG A 236 23.39 -17.35 25.41
N GLN A 237 24.63 -17.09 25.82
CA GLN A 237 24.94 -15.90 26.61
C GLN A 237 24.81 -14.64 25.75
N LEU A 238 23.97 -13.71 26.19
CA LEU A 238 23.82 -12.37 25.64
C LEU A 238 24.56 -11.40 26.54
N LEU A 239 25.32 -10.51 25.91
CA LEU A 239 25.95 -9.37 26.59
C LEU A 239 25.01 -8.16 26.54
N PRO A 240 25.21 -7.16 27.43
CA PRO A 240 24.47 -5.91 27.35
C PRO A 240 24.63 -5.25 25.98
N GLY A 241 23.52 -4.78 25.40
CA GLY A 241 23.47 -4.11 24.11
C GLY A 241 22.46 -4.70 23.13
N VAL A 242 22.50 -4.21 21.89
CA VAL A 242 21.59 -4.66 20.82
C VAL A 242 22.15 -5.89 20.13
N VAL A 243 21.39 -6.97 20.16
CA VAL A 243 21.69 -8.20 19.42
C VAL A 243 20.74 -8.32 18.24
N ARG A 244 21.28 -8.65 17.06
CA ARG A 244 20.52 -8.80 15.82
C ARG A 244 20.61 -10.23 15.31
N TYR A 245 19.48 -10.78 14.90
CA TYR A 245 19.36 -12.12 14.36
C TYR A 245 18.66 -12.09 13.02
N THR A 246 19.29 -12.68 12.01
CA THR A 246 18.64 -12.93 10.72
C THR A 246 17.90 -14.26 10.81
N VAL A 247 16.58 -14.20 10.64
CA VAL A 247 15.71 -15.38 10.52
C VAL A 247 15.44 -15.57 9.04
N ASN A 248 15.81 -16.72 8.47
CA ASN A 248 15.65 -17.06 7.04
C ASN A 248 14.54 -18.08 6.80
#